data_AF-A0A6J4C2V7-F1
#
_entry.id   AF-A0A6J4C2V7-F1
#
_cell.length_a   1.000
_cell.length_b   1.000
_cell.length_c   1.000
_cell.angle_alpha   90.00
_cell.angle_beta   90.00
_cell.angle_gamma   90.00
#
_symmetry.space_group_name_H-M   'P 1'
#
loop_
_entity.id
_entity.type
_entity.pdbx_description
1 polymer ?
#
loop_
_entity_poly.entity_id
_entity_poly.type
_entity_poly.pdbx_seq_one_letter_code
_entity_poly.pdbx_strand_id
1 'polypeptide(L)'
;MHPVAGRMPGQMDVLLAEAGVPYDMIFQLEDINDDFAATDIVLVIGANDVVNPAARTDKTSPIFGMPILNADKAKQVFVVKRGEGKGYAGVVNALFYGENCAMVYGDAQAVLIKMIEGVRGLGLAAAA
;
A
#
# COMPACT_ATOMS: atom_id res chain seq x y z
N MET A 1 5.92 -2.64 6.83
CA MET A 1 4.89 -3.62 7.21
C MET A 1 4.07 -3.00 8.31
N HIS A 2 2.74 -3.06 8.20
CA HIS A 2 1.86 -2.57 9.27
C HIS A 2 1.52 -3.73 10.20
N PRO A 3 1.60 -3.59 11.54
CA PRO A 3 1.55 -4.72 12.48
C PRO A 3 0.27 -5.56 12.38
N VAL A 4 -0.86 -4.93 12.02
CA VAL A 4 -2.16 -5.59 11.81
C VAL A 4 -2.56 -5.74 10.33
N ALA A 5 -1.61 -5.63 9.39
CA ALA A 5 -1.90 -5.93 8.00
C ALA A 5 -2.22 -7.42 7.80
N GLY A 6 -3.30 -7.71 7.08
CA GLY A 6 -3.81 -9.06 6.88
C GLY A 6 -4.97 -9.41 7.81
N ARG A 7 -4.99 -10.65 8.29
CA ARG A 7 -6.01 -11.24 9.17
C ARG A 7 -5.40 -12.01 10.35
N MET A 8 -4.07 -12.10 10.42
CA MET A 8 -3.33 -12.65 11.54
C MET A 8 -2.12 -11.75 11.85
N PRO A 9 -1.71 -11.60 13.13
CA PRO A 9 -0.49 -10.86 13.48
C PRO A 9 0.72 -11.40 12.73
N GLY A 10 1.55 -10.52 12.17
CA GLY A 10 2.76 -10.91 11.42
C GLY A 10 2.50 -11.60 10.08
N GLN A 11 1.25 -11.65 9.59
CA GLN A 11 0.93 -12.40 8.37
C GLN A 11 1.76 -11.92 7.16
N MET A 12 1.96 -10.61 7.03
CA MET A 12 2.71 -10.07 5.90
C MET A 12 4.20 -10.40 5.99
N ASP A 13 4.80 -10.39 7.18
CA ASP A 13 6.21 -10.76 7.35
C ASP A 13 6.45 -12.21 6.93
N VAL A 14 5.55 -13.12 7.33
CA VAL A 14 5.63 -14.54 6.96
C VAL A 14 5.52 -14.72 5.44
N LEU A 15 4.53 -14.10 4.80
CA LEU A 15 4.34 -14.24 3.35
C LEU A 15 5.52 -13.65 2.54
N LEU A 16 6.10 -12.54 3.00
CA LEU A 16 7.28 -11.95 2.36
C LEU A 16 8.53 -12.82 2.56
N ALA A 17 8.70 -13.41 3.74
CA ALA A 17 9.78 -14.35 4.01
C ALA A 17 9.64 -15.64 3.17
N GLU A 18 8.44 -16.20 3.05
CA GLU A 18 8.15 -17.36 2.19
C GLU A 18 8.41 -17.05 0.71
N ALA A 19 8.14 -15.83 0.27
CA ALA A 19 8.46 -15.35 -1.08
C ALA A 19 9.96 -15.05 -1.29
N GLY A 20 10.80 -15.15 -0.25
CA GLY A 20 12.24 -14.93 -0.32
C GLY A 20 12.66 -13.46 -0.37
N VAL A 21 11.83 -12.55 0.13
CA VAL A 21 12.17 -11.12 0.21
C VAL A 21 13.27 -10.93 1.28
N PRO A 22 14.39 -10.26 0.95
CA PRO A 22 15.43 -9.95 1.92
C PRO A 22 14.91 -9.14 3.12
N TYR A 23 15.27 -9.55 4.34
CA TYR A 23 14.76 -8.93 5.57
C TYR A 23 15.16 -7.46 5.72
N ASP A 24 16.30 -7.05 5.18
CA ASP A 24 16.78 -5.66 5.16
C ASP A 24 15.94 -4.73 4.27
N MET A 25 15.08 -5.30 3.42
CA MET A 25 14.09 -4.57 2.64
C MET A 25 12.72 -4.47 3.33
N ILE A 26 12.54 -5.14 4.48
CA ILE A 26 11.28 -5.20 5.21
C ILE A 26 11.37 -4.32 6.46
N PHE A 27 10.76 -3.14 6.39
CA PHE A 27 10.70 -2.19 7.51
C PHE A 27 9.39 -2.32 8.28
N GLN A 28 9.40 -2.09 9.60
CA GLN A 28 8.16 -1.96 10.38
C GLN A 28 7.57 -0.55 10.26
N LEU A 29 6.37 -0.35 10.79
CA LEU A 29 5.64 0.91 10.66
C LEU A 29 6.44 2.09 11.22
N GLU A 30 7.02 1.89 12.40
CA GLU A 30 7.76 2.89 13.17
C GLU A 30 9.06 3.29 12.48
N ASP A 31 9.69 2.34 11.78
CA ASP A 31 11.00 2.55 11.15
C ASP A 31 10.90 3.32 9.82
N ILE A 32 9.77 3.21 9.10
CA ILE A 32 9.64 3.73 7.73
C ILE A 32 8.73 4.96 7.61
N ASN A 33 7.98 5.30 8.66
CA ASN A 33 6.86 6.23 8.52
C ASN A 33 7.28 7.68 8.22
N ASP A 34 8.49 8.06 8.62
CA ASP A 34 9.05 9.40 8.38
C ASP A 34 9.60 9.55 6.96
N ASP A 35 9.96 8.45 6.31
CA ASP A 35 10.56 8.45 4.97
C ASP A 35 9.53 8.71 3.87
N PHE A 36 8.24 8.44 4.11
CA PHE A 36 7.18 8.61 3.10
C PHE A 36 7.13 10.02 2.50
N ALA A 37 7.46 11.07 3.26
CA ALA A 37 7.46 12.43 2.75
C ALA A 37 8.55 12.69 1.69
N ALA A 38 9.63 11.89 1.70
CA ALA A 38 10.69 11.93 0.70
C ALA A 38 10.48 10.92 -0.44
N THR A 39 9.52 10.00 -0.31
CA THR A 39 9.26 8.93 -1.28
C THR A 39 8.53 9.43 -2.53
N ASP A 40 9.09 9.15 -3.70
CA ASP A 40 8.48 9.52 -4.98
C ASP A 40 7.20 8.74 -5.27
N ILE A 41 7.23 7.42 -5.07
CA ILE A 41 6.13 6.52 -5.44
C ILE A 41 5.88 5.52 -4.31
N VAL A 42 4.60 5.39 -3.92
CA VAL A 42 4.12 4.31 -3.05
C VAL A 42 3.15 3.42 -3.81
N LEU A 43 3.40 2.12 -3.79
CA LEU A 43 2.49 1.12 -4.33
C LEU A 43 1.77 0.39 -3.18
N VAL A 44 0.48 0.65 -3.01
CA VAL A 44 -0.38 0.00 -2.02
C VAL A 44 -1.07 -1.19 -2.67
N ILE A 45 -0.74 -2.42 -2.22
CA ILE A 45 -1.27 -3.65 -2.81
C ILE A 45 -2.27 -4.28 -1.84
N GLY A 46 -3.57 -4.25 -2.18
CA GLY A 46 -4.62 -4.95 -1.43
C GLY A 46 -4.88 -4.43 -0.01
N ALA A 47 -4.16 -3.42 0.46
CA ALA A 47 -4.37 -2.76 1.74
C ALA A 47 -5.47 -1.68 1.66
N ASN A 48 -6.16 -1.46 2.78
CA ASN A 48 -7.19 -0.43 2.89
C ASN A 48 -7.09 0.30 4.24
N ASP A 49 -7.53 -0.31 5.34
CA ASP A 49 -7.63 0.38 6.63
C ASP A 49 -6.28 0.88 7.15
N VAL A 50 -5.22 0.10 6.93
CA VAL A 50 -3.83 0.37 7.38
C VAL A 50 -3.14 1.54 6.67
N VAL A 51 -3.79 2.12 5.65
CA VAL A 51 -3.33 3.32 4.93
C VAL A 51 -4.39 4.43 4.95
N ASN A 52 -5.45 4.31 5.76
CA ASN A 52 -6.57 5.23 5.73
C ASN A 52 -6.34 6.47 6.60
N PRO A 53 -6.17 7.68 6.03
CA PRO A 53 -5.85 8.90 6.78
C PRO A 53 -6.90 9.29 7.82
N ALA A 54 -8.13 8.80 7.68
CA ALA A 54 -9.21 9.01 8.65
C ALA A 54 -8.81 8.59 10.07
N ALA A 55 -7.89 7.63 10.23
CA ALA A 55 -7.35 7.24 11.53
C ALA A 55 -6.64 8.40 12.27
N ARG A 56 -6.10 9.39 11.53
CA ARG A 56 -5.44 10.58 12.11
C ARG A 56 -6.37 11.78 12.24
N THR A 57 -7.33 11.93 11.33
CA THR A 57 -8.07 13.20 11.16
C THR A 57 -9.53 13.16 11.61
N ASP A 58 -10.17 12.01 11.58
CA ASP A 58 -11.62 11.89 11.83
C ASP A 58 -11.90 11.19 13.17
N LYS A 59 -12.20 11.99 14.20
CA LYS A 59 -12.54 11.51 15.55
C LYS A 59 -13.80 10.64 15.62
N THR A 60 -14.65 10.68 14.60
CA THR A 60 -15.88 9.86 14.53
C THR A 60 -15.63 8.51 13.87
N SER A 61 -14.47 8.34 13.23
CA SER A 61 -14.11 7.11 12.55
C SER A 61 -13.80 5.99 13.55
N PRO A 62 -14.27 4.74 13.31
CA PRO A 62 -13.94 3.58 14.15
C PRO A 62 -12.45 3.23 14.16
N ILE A 63 -11.65 3.78 13.24
CA ILE A 63 -10.20 3.59 13.17
C ILE A 63 -9.42 4.79 13.74
N PHE A 64 -10.09 5.78 14.33
CA PHE A 64 -9.42 6.94 14.91
C PHE A 64 -8.41 6.52 15.99
N GLY A 65 -7.19 7.05 15.91
CA GLY A 65 -6.09 6.72 16.82
C GLY A 65 -5.32 5.45 16.47
N MET A 66 -5.75 4.68 15.47
CA MET A 66 -4.97 3.55 14.94
C MET A 66 -3.71 4.10 14.26
N PRO A 67 -2.49 3.64 14.60
CA PRO A 67 -1.31 3.93 13.80
C PRO A 67 -1.55 3.44 12.36
N ILE A 68 -1.10 4.19 11.36
CA ILE A 68 -1.21 3.81 9.94
C ILE A 68 0.10 4.08 9.21
N LEU A 69 0.25 3.50 8.02
CA LEU A 69 1.32 3.89 7.10
C LEU A 69 1.01 5.25 6.50
N ASN A 70 1.97 6.17 6.52
CA ASN A 70 1.87 7.53 5.98
C ASN A 70 1.93 7.57 4.43
N ALA A 71 1.32 6.59 3.75
CA ALA A 71 1.35 6.48 2.29
C ALA A 71 0.85 7.74 1.59
N ASP A 72 -0.13 8.44 2.18
CA ASP A 72 -0.69 9.69 1.69
C ASP A 72 0.33 10.84 1.60
N LYS A 73 1.46 10.76 2.31
CA LYS A 73 2.51 11.79 2.30
C LYS A 73 3.50 11.65 1.13
N ALA A 74 3.46 10.56 0.38
CA ALA A 74 4.33 10.38 -0.78
C ALA A 74 3.93 11.27 -1.95
N LYS A 75 4.86 11.51 -2.90
CA LYS A 75 4.58 12.36 -4.06
C LYS A 75 3.50 11.78 -4.97
N GLN A 76 3.49 10.46 -5.16
CA GLN A 76 2.46 9.71 -5.89
C GLN A 76 2.16 8.38 -5.21
N VAL A 77 0.88 8.00 -5.19
CA VAL A 77 0.38 6.75 -4.61
C VAL A 77 -0.42 5.99 -5.66
N PHE A 78 -0.14 4.71 -5.82
CA PHE A 78 -0.93 3.80 -6.63
C PHE A 78 -1.57 2.75 -5.74
N VAL A 79 -2.89 2.63 -5.81
CA VAL A 79 -3.63 1.65 -5.00
C VAL A 79 -4.18 0.55 -5.91
N VAL A 80 -3.71 -0.68 -5.70
CA VAL A 80 -4.14 -1.87 -6.44
C VAL A 80 -5.25 -2.59 -5.67
N LYS A 81 -6.46 -2.61 -6.22
CA LYS A 81 -7.60 -3.35 -5.66
C LYS A 81 -8.66 -3.68 -6.71
N ARG A 82 -9.53 -4.66 -6.43
CA ARG A 82 -10.53 -5.16 -7.40
C ARG A 82 -11.65 -4.18 -7.77
N GLY A 83 -11.98 -3.23 -6.89
CA GLY A 83 -13.12 -2.31 -7.06
C GLY A 83 -13.26 -1.40 -5.84
N GLU A 84 -14.44 -0.88 -5.55
CA GLU A 84 -14.68 0.07 -4.43
C GLU A 84 -14.92 -0.60 -3.06
N GLY A 85 -14.73 -1.91 -2.96
CA GLY A 85 -14.93 -2.66 -1.71
C GLY A 85 -14.20 -2.05 -0.51
N LYS A 86 -14.84 -2.10 0.65
CA LYS A 86 -14.34 -1.56 1.92
C LYS A 86 -13.36 -2.53 2.60
N GLY A 87 -12.60 -2.00 3.55
CA GLY A 87 -11.74 -2.81 4.42
C GLY A 87 -12.52 -3.52 5.52
N TYR A 88 -11.81 -4.02 6.52
CA TYR A 88 -12.40 -4.71 7.67
C TYR A 88 -13.26 -3.76 8.51
N ALA A 89 -12.79 -2.51 8.68
CA ALA A 89 -13.50 -1.49 9.45
C ALA A 89 -14.78 -0.97 8.78
N GLY A 90 -15.07 -1.34 7.53
CA GLY A 90 -16.31 -0.94 6.84
C GLY A 90 -16.42 0.56 6.55
N VAL A 91 -15.30 1.30 6.59
CA VAL A 91 -15.22 2.72 6.29
C VAL A 91 -14.70 2.99 4.88
N VAL A 92 -15.05 4.16 4.35
CA VAL A 92 -14.48 4.69 3.11
C VAL A 92 -13.07 5.21 3.42
N ASN A 93 -12.16 5.05 2.46
CA ASN A 93 -10.78 5.49 2.63
C ASN A 93 -10.54 6.79 1.87
N ALA A 94 -10.22 7.85 2.60
CA ALA A 94 -9.98 9.17 2.05
C ALA A 94 -8.77 9.22 1.11
N LEU A 95 -7.79 8.33 1.28
CA LEU A 95 -6.62 8.24 0.39
C LEU A 95 -7.03 8.03 -1.07
N PHE A 96 -8.08 7.24 -1.33
CA PHE A 96 -8.50 6.88 -2.68
C PHE A 96 -9.01 8.06 -3.50
N TYR A 97 -9.28 9.19 -2.85
CA TYR A 97 -9.75 10.44 -3.46
C TYR A 97 -8.70 11.56 -3.38
N GLY A 98 -7.49 11.25 -2.90
CA GLY A 98 -6.40 12.21 -2.84
C GLY A 98 -5.88 12.57 -4.24
N GLU A 99 -5.48 13.82 -4.43
CA GLU A 99 -4.97 14.33 -5.72
C GLU A 99 -3.70 13.59 -6.20
N ASN A 100 -2.90 13.09 -5.25
CA ASN A 100 -1.70 12.31 -5.49
C ASN A 100 -1.96 10.79 -5.56
N CYS A 101 -3.22 10.35 -5.59
CA CYS A 101 -3.56 8.93 -5.57
C CYS A 101 -4.24 8.49 -6.87
N ALA A 102 -3.68 7.48 -7.52
CA ALA A 102 -4.26 6.81 -8.68
C ALA A 102 -4.74 5.40 -8.32
N MET A 103 -5.99 5.10 -8.66
CA MET A 103 -6.58 3.77 -8.46
C MET A 103 -6.24 2.86 -9.64
N VAL A 104 -5.69 1.68 -9.34
CA VAL A 104 -5.39 0.62 -10.32
C VAL A 104 -6.31 -0.56 -10.06
N TYR A 105 -7.36 -0.67 -10.88
CA TYR A 105 -8.37 -1.70 -10.65
C TYR A 105 -7.96 -3.06 -11.23
N GLY A 106 -8.06 -4.10 -10.41
CA GLY A 106 -7.86 -5.48 -10.83
C GLY A 106 -7.56 -6.43 -9.68
N ASP A 107 -7.44 -7.71 -10.01
CA ASP A 107 -6.80 -8.67 -9.12
C ASP A 107 -5.33 -8.30 -8.90
N ALA A 108 -4.85 -8.42 -7.66
CA ALA A 108 -3.52 -7.93 -7.29
C ALA A 108 -2.41 -8.65 -8.07
N GLN A 109 -2.48 -9.97 -8.17
CA GLN A 109 -1.46 -10.76 -8.87
C GLN A 109 -1.49 -10.44 -10.37
N ALA A 110 -2.68 -10.42 -10.97
CA ALA A 110 -2.83 -10.12 -12.39
C ALA A 110 -2.32 -8.72 -12.77
N VAL A 111 -2.58 -7.71 -11.93
CA VAL A 111 -2.06 -6.35 -12.14
C VAL A 111 -0.54 -6.31 -12.04
N LEU A 112 0.04 -6.92 -11.00
CA LEU A 112 1.49 -6.93 -10.80
C LEU A 112 2.22 -7.65 -11.92
N ILE A 113 1.69 -8.77 -12.43
CA ILE A 113 2.25 -9.47 -13.59
C ILE A 113 2.34 -8.53 -14.80
N LYS A 114 1.25 -7.81 -15.10
CA LYS A 114 1.23 -6.84 -16.22
C LYS A 114 2.20 -5.68 -16.00
N MET A 115 2.36 -5.19 -14.77
CA MET A 115 3.34 -4.16 -14.44
C MET A 115 4.76 -4.65 -14.70
N ILE A 116 5.09 -5.88 -14.28
CA ILE A 116 6.39 -6.51 -14.53
C ILE A 116 6.65 -6.63 -16.04
N GLU A 117 5.66 -7.08 -16.81
CA GLU A 117 5.76 -7.15 -18.28
C GLU A 117 6.02 -5.77 -18.90
N GLY A 118 5.31 -4.73 -18.43
CA GLY A 118 5.53 -3.35 -18.87
C GLY A 118 6.95 -2.86 -18.60
N VAL A 119 7.48 -3.09 -17.40
CA VAL A 119 8.86 -2.72 -17.04
C VAL A 119 9.89 -3.46 -17.89
N ARG A 120 9.69 -4.76 -18.14
CA ARG A 120 10.56 -5.56 -19.02
C ARG A 120 10.54 -5.03 -20.46
N GLY A 121 9.37 -4.63 -20.95
CA GLY A 121 9.21 -4.03 -22.28
C GLY A 121 9.99 -2.72 -22.44
N LEU A 122 10.02 -1.88 -21.40
CA LEU A 122 10.82 -0.65 -21.40
C LEU A 122 12.32 -0.94 -21.47
N GLY A 123 12.79 -1.95 -20.74
CA GLY A 123 14.20 -2.36 -20.78
C GLY A 123 14.64 -2.88 -22.16
N LEU A 124 13.76 -3.58 -22.88
CA LEU A 124 14.02 -4.04 -24.25
C LEU A 124 14.01 -2.89 -25.25
N ALA A 125 13.10 -1.92 -25.10
CA ALA A 125 13.03 -0.74 -25.96
C ALA A 125 14.23 0.21 -25.76
N ALA A 126 14.80 0.27 -24.55
CA ALA A 126 16.00 1.05 -24.27
C ALA A 126 17.31 0.38 -24.76
N ALA A 127 17.27 -0.92 -25.02
CA ALA A 127 18.42 -1.70 -25.50
C ALA A 127 18.46 -1.88 -27.04
N ALA A 128 17.40 -1.45 -27.74
CA ALA A 128 17.29 -1.46 -29.20
C ALA A 128 17.56 -0.06 -29.78
#